data_AF-A0A0Q0ZJD5-F1
#
_entry.id   AF-A0A0Q0ZJD5-F1
#
_cell.length_a   1.000
_cell.length_b   1.000
_cell.length_c   1.000
_cell.angle_alpha   90.00
_cell.angle_beta   90.00
_cell.angle_gamma   90.00
#
_symmetry.space_group_name_H-M   'P 1'
#
loop_
_entity.id
_entity.type
_entity.pdbx_description
1 polymer ?
#
loop_
_entity_poly.entity_id
_entity_poly.type
_entity_poly.pdbx_seq_one_letter_code
_entity_poly.pdbx_strand_id
1 'polypeptide(L)'
;MEIEIPQKIEEIIIKAASVHFGLEVKEYTENRSKDHYSSYQRFIAIYLLRENTLLSFEAIGKFFGRKDCTTRNGYNQISGLEAIKDRRTITDIREITSIIDSFTEQKKKNYS
;
A
#
# COMPACT_ATOMS: atom_id res chain seq x y z
N MET A 1 -10.87 27.11 -6.33
CA MET A 1 -11.86 26.02 -6.50
C MET A 1 -11.05 24.77 -6.73
N GLU A 2 -10.63 24.11 -5.65
CA GLU A 2 -9.86 22.87 -5.76
C GLU A 2 -10.85 21.73 -6.01
N ILE A 3 -10.71 21.11 -7.18
CA ILE A 3 -11.51 19.96 -7.57
C ILE A 3 -10.89 18.77 -6.82
N GLU A 4 -11.52 18.31 -5.74
CA GLU A 4 -11.16 17.03 -5.13
C GLU A 4 -11.51 15.91 -6.12
N ILE A 5 -10.51 15.51 -6.90
CA ILE A 5 -10.53 14.28 -7.69
C ILE A 5 -10.84 13.14 -6.72
N PRO A 6 -11.78 12.22 -7.02
CA PRO A 6 -11.98 11.06 -6.18
C PRO A 6 -10.67 10.29 -6.13
N GLN A 7 -9.96 10.39 -5.00
CA GLN A 7 -8.73 9.61 -4.80
C GLN A 7 -9.12 8.15 -4.96
N LYS A 8 -8.46 7.48 -5.92
CA LYS A 8 -8.70 6.06 -6.16
C LYS A 8 -8.19 5.29 -4.94
N ILE A 9 -8.75 4.11 -4.68
CA ILE A 9 -8.39 3.32 -3.49
C ILE A 9 -6.88 3.03 -3.43
N GLU A 10 -6.22 2.93 -4.58
CA GLU A 10 -4.78 2.77 -4.69
C GLU A 10 -4.00 3.94 -4.08
N GLU A 11 -4.45 5.17 -4.37
CA GLU A 11 -3.83 6.39 -3.83
C GLU A 11 -4.06 6.50 -2.32
N ILE A 12 -5.24 6.10 -1.84
CA ILE A 12 -5.57 6.06 -0.42
C ILE A 12 -4.65 5.08 0.32
N ILE A 13 -4.44 3.88 -0.24
CA ILE A 13 -3.57 2.86 0.36
C ILE A 13 -2.13 3.33 0.44
N ILE A 14 -1.59 3.94 -0.63
CA ILE A 14 -0.22 4.48 -0.58
C ILE A 14 -0.11 5.64 0.39
N LYS A 15 -1.09 6.54 0.42
CA LYS A 15 -1.10 7.65 1.36
C LYS A 15 -1.14 7.15 2.81
N ALA A 16 -1.95 6.13 3.10
CA ALA A 16 -2.00 5.51 4.42
C ALA A 16 -0.67 4.86 4.80
N ALA A 17 -0.06 4.09 3.90
CA ALA A 17 1.26 3.50 4.13
C ALA A 17 2.35 4.56 4.30
N SER A 18 2.31 5.64 3.52
CA SER A 18 3.23 6.79 3.60
C SER A 18 3.16 7.46 4.97
N VAL A 19 1.94 7.72 5.47
CA VAL A 19 1.71 8.29 6.81
C VAL A 19 2.25 7.38 7.90
N HIS A 20 1.97 6.08 7.80
CA HIS A 20 2.41 5.08 8.79
C HIS A 20 3.94 4.95 8.86
N PHE A 21 4.59 4.80 7.71
CA PHE A 21 6.03 4.56 7.66
C PHE A 21 6.89 5.84 7.60
N GLY A 22 6.27 7.01 7.51
CA GLY A 22 6.98 8.30 7.37
C GLY A 22 7.73 8.43 6.04
N LEU A 23 7.24 7.78 4.99
CA LEU A 23 7.83 7.81 3.64
C LEU A 23 7.01 8.71 2.72
N GLU A 24 7.64 9.31 1.73
CA GLU A 24 6.93 10.02 0.66
C GLU A 24 6.32 9.03 -0.33
N VAL A 25 5.15 9.38 -0.89
CA VAL A 25 4.45 8.59 -1.93
C VAL A 25 5.37 8.22 -3.09
N LYS A 26 6.24 9.14 -3.51
CA LYS A 26 7.20 8.93 -4.61
C LYS A 26 8.24 7.84 -4.28
N GLU A 27 8.52 7.60 -3.01
CA GLU A 27 9.45 6.53 -2.60
C GLU A 27 8.87 5.15 -2.84
N TYR A 28 7.55 5.02 -2.94
CA TYR A 28 6.90 3.78 -3.32
C TYR A 28 7.00 3.54 -4.84
N THR A 29 6.80 4.58 -5.65
CA THR A 29 6.61 4.47 -7.11
C THR A 29 7.88 4.70 -7.93
N GLU A 30 8.89 5.39 -7.38
CA GLU A 30 10.17 5.58 -8.04
C GLU A 30 11.05 4.34 -7.91
N ASN A 31 11.70 3.96 -9.02
CA ASN A 31 12.60 2.81 -9.14
C ASN A 31 13.96 3.10 -8.46
N ARG A 32 13.98 3.48 -7.18
CA ARG A 32 15.22 3.68 -6.43
C ARG A 32 15.76 2.35 -5.94
N SER A 33 16.70 1.85 -6.71
CA SER A 33 17.66 0.84 -6.28
C SER A 33 18.62 1.45 -5.26
N LYS A 34 18.56 0.99 -3.99
CA LYS A 34 19.70 0.63 -3.13
C LYS A 34 19.44 0.68 -1.62
N ASP A 35 18.42 1.39 -1.14
CA ASP A 35 18.13 1.39 0.30
C ASP A 35 17.20 0.25 0.72
N HIS A 36 17.77 -0.65 1.52
CA HIS A 36 17.16 -1.82 2.13
C HIS A 36 15.85 -1.49 2.88
N TYR A 37 15.73 -0.24 3.34
CA TYR A 37 14.60 0.34 4.06
C TYR A 37 13.31 0.54 3.24
N SER A 38 13.27 0.15 1.97
CA SER A 38 12.12 0.42 1.10
C SER A 38 11.44 -0.84 0.54
N SER A 39 11.96 -2.04 0.80
CA SER A 39 11.37 -3.27 0.25
C SER A 39 10.19 -3.76 1.08
N TYR A 40 10.32 -3.77 2.41
CA TYR A 40 9.28 -4.24 3.32
C TYR A 40 8.00 -3.39 3.26
N GLN A 41 8.15 -2.07 3.34
CA GLN A 41 7.06 -1.09 3.29
C GLN A 41 6.33 -1.17 1.96
N ARG A 42 7.07 -1.33 0.84
CA ARG A 42 6.46 -1.56 -0.47
C ARG A 42 5.73 -2.90 -0.54
N PHE A 43 6.25 -3.96 0.09
CA PHE A 43 5.57 -5.26 0.10
C PHE A 43 4.29 -5.23 0.92
N ILE A 44 4.26 -4.50 2.05
CA ILE A 44 3.02 -4.25 2.78
C ILE A 44 2.03 -3.47 1.91
N ALA A 45 2.46 -2.43 1.22
CA ALA A 45 1.58 -1.68 0.31
C ALA A 45 1.04 -2.55 -0.84
N ILE A 46 1.87 -3.41 -1.43
CA ILE A 46 1.47 -4.39 -2.45
C ILE A 46 0.44 -5.38 -1.88
N TYR A 47 0.68 -5.88 -0.66
CA TYR A 47 -0.24 -6.77 0.02
C TYR A 47 -1.61 -6.10 0.21
N LEU A 48 -1.63 -4.90 0.81
CA LEU A 48 -2.88 -4.16 1.03
C LEU A 48 -3.62 -3.83 -0.27
N LEU A 49 -2.91 -3.44 -1.33
CA LEU A 49 -3.51 -3.25 -2.65
C LEU A 49 -4.16 -4.53 -3.19
N ARG A 50 -3.51 -5.68 -3.00
CA ARG A 50 -4.06 -6.96 -3.46
C ARG A 50 -5.30 -7.38 -2.68
N GLU A 51 -5.32 -7.14 -1.36
CA GLU A 51 -6.43 -7.49 -0.48
C GLU A 51 -7.64 -6.53 -0.62
N ASN A 52 -7.40 -5.26 -0.95
CA ASN A 52 -8.44 -4.23 -1.02
C ASN A 52 -8.92 -3.92 -2.45
N THR A 53 -8.31 -4.52 -3.47
CA THR A 53 -8.66 -4.26 -4.88
C THR A 53 -8.70 -5.53 -5.71
N LEU A 54 -9.33 -5.45 -6.88
CA LEU A 54 -9.34 -6.53 -7.88
C LEU A 54 -8.18 -6.42 -8.89
N LEU A 55 -7.16 -5.60 -8.60
CA LEU A 55 -6.03 -5.41 -9.50
C LEU A 55 -5.19 -6.69 -9.64
N SER A 56 -4.70 -6.94 -10.86
CA SER A 56 -3.72 -7.98 -11.10
C SER A 56 -2.35 -7.59 -10.54
N PHE A 57 -1.49 -8.57 -10.26
CA PHE A 57 -0.11 -8.32 -9.86
C PHE A 57 0.69 -7.54 -10.93
N GLU A 58 0.32 -7.68 -12.21
CA GLU A 58 0.87 -6.86 -13.29
C GLU A 58 0.43 -5.39 -13.16
N ALA A 59 -0.86 -5.13 -12.91
CA ALA A 59 -1.39 -3.79 -12.75
C ALA A 59 -0.80 -3.10 -11.50
N ILE A 60 -0.73 -3.83 -10.38
CA ILE A 60 -0.06 -3.37 -9.16
C ILE A 60 1.43 -3.11 -9.45
N GLY A 61 2.10 -4.02 -10.17
CA GLY A 61 3.49 -3.83 -10.58
C GLY A 61 3.71 -2.55 -11.37
N LYS A 62 2.88 -2.28 -12.39
CA LYS A 62 2.92 -1.04 -13.17
C LYS A 62 2.79 0.20 -12.28
N PHE A 63 1.89 0.17 -11.31
CA PHE A 63 1.70 1.27 -10.36
C PHE A 63 2.97 1.56 -9.52
N PHE A 64 3.73 0.52 -9.14
CA PHE A 64 5.00 0.66 -8.41
C PHE A 64 6.25 0.75 -9.32
N GLY A 65 6.11 0.81 -10.65
CA GLY A 65 7.25 0.76 -11.57
C GLY A 65 8.02 -0.58 -11.55
N ARG A 66 7.34 -1.68 -11.22
CA ARG A 66 7.89 -3.03 -11.01
C ARG A 66 7.30 -4.10 -11.94
N LYS A 67 8.05 -5.20 -12.09
CA LYS A 67 7.61 -6.39 -12.83
C LYS A 67 6.65 -7.23 -11.98
N ASP A 68 5.69 -7.88 -12.65
CA ASP A 68 4.71 -8.81 -12.05
C ASP A 68 5.34 -9.83 -11.09
N CYS A 69 6.45 -10.47 -11.49
CA CYS A 69 7.13 -11.46 -10.66
C CYS A 69 7.66 -10.89 -9.33
N THR A 70 8.14 -9.64 -9.34
CA THR A 70 8.62 -8.96 -8.13
C THR A 70 7.45 -8.59 -7.22
N THR A 71 6.34 -8.15 -7.81
CA THR A 71 5.10 -7.83 -7.10
C THR A 71 4.52 -9.07 -6.40
N ARG A 72 4.44 -10.19 -7.13
CA ARG A 72 3.97 -11.46 -6.56
C ARG A 72 4.87 -11.96 -5.43
N ASN A 73 6.19 -11.85 -5.59
CA ASN A 73 7.12 -12.21 -4.54
C ASN A 73 6.92 -11.36 -3.27
N GLY A 74 6.73 -10.05 -3.42
CA GLY A 74 6.42 -9.16 -2.30
C GLY A 74 5.13 -9.54 -1.58
N TYR A 75 4.06 -9.80 -2.34
CA TYR A 75 2.80 -10.30 -1.79
C TYR A 75 2.99 -11.61 -1.01
N ASN A 76 3.70 -12.59 -1.58
CA ASN A 76 3.91 -13.89 -0.95
C ASN A 76 4.72 -13.78 0.35
N GLN A 77 5.65 -12.82 0.45
CA GLN A 77 6.41 -12.60 1.68
C GLN A 77 5.53 -12.10 2.83
N ILE A 78 4.52 -11.28 2.54
CA ILE A 78 3.64 -10.71 3.57
C ILE A 78 2.44 -11.63 3.87
N SER A 79 1.89 -12.31 2.86
CA SER A 79 0.78 -13.26 3.03
C SER A 79 1.20 -14.62 3.59
N GLY A 80 2.51 -14.90 3.64
CA GLY A 80 3.05 -16.15 4.16
C GLY A 80 2.86 -16.31 5.67
N LEU A 81 2.79 -17.57 6.12
CA LEU A 81 2.60 -17.95 7.53
C LEU A 81 3.62 -17.33 8.48
N GLU A 82 4.85 -17.09 8.03
CA GLU A 82 5.91 -16.51 8.86
C GLU A 82 5.72 -15.01 9.09
N ALA A 83 5.24 -14.26 8.09
CA ALA A 83 4.89 -12.85 8.28
C ALA A 83 3.64 -12.69 9.16
N ILE A 84 2.70 -13.63 9.08
CA ILE A 84 1.53 -13.69 9.98
C ILE A 84 1.93 -14.01 11.44
N LYS A 85 3.12 -14.58 11.68
CA LYS A 85 3.64 -14.77 13.05
C LYS A 85 4.45 -13.56 13.55
N ASP A 86 4.93 -12.72 12.64
CA ASP A 86 5.63 -11.50 13.01
C ASP A 86 4.64 -10.43 13.49
N ARG A 87 4.68 -10.17 14.80
CA ARG A 87 3.82 -9.17 15.45
C ARG A 87 3.97 -7.78 14.84
N ARG A 88 5.16 -7.41 14.35
CA ARG A 88 5.38 -6.10 13.72
C ARG A 88 4.60 -5.99 12.44
N THR A 89 4.73 -6.97 11.55
CA THR A 89 3.98 -7.02 10.28
C THR A 89 2.46 -6.99 10.48
N ILE A 90 1.94 -7.75 11.44
CA ILE A 90 0.50 -7.69 11.75
C ILE A 90 0.08 -6.31 12.26
N THR A 91 0.90 -5.70 13.13
CA THR A 91 0.61 -4.38 13.70
C THR A 91 0.59 -3.33 12.60
N ASP A 92 1.60 -3.32 11.74
CA ASP A 92 1.70 -2.39 10.60
C ASP A 92 0.49 -2.54 9.67
N ILE A 93 0.11 -3.77 9.30
CA ILE A 93 -1.08 -4.01 8.46
C ILE A 93 -2.35 -3.46 9.12
N ARG A 94 -2.54 -3.69 10.42
CA ARG A 94 -3.74 -3.24 11.16
C ARG A 94 -3.82 -1.73 11.27
N GLU A 95 -2.70 -1.08 11.57
CA GLU A 95 -2.63 0.37 11.70
C GLU A 95 -2.88 1.05 10.35
N ILE A 96 -2.26 0.56 9.27
CA ILE A 96 -2.49 1.10 7.93
C ILE A 96 -3.95 0.87 7.49
N THR A 97 -4.53 -0.30 7.77
CA THR A 97 -5.94 -0.58 7.46
C THR A 97 -6.87 0.40 8.19
N SER A 98 -6.57 0.70 9.45
CA SER A 98 -7.36 1.68 10.23
C SER A 98 -7.27 3.10 9.66
N ILE A 99 -6.11 3.48 9.13
CA ILE A 99 -5.93 4.77 8.42
C ILE A 99 -6.71 4.78 7.10
N ILE A 100 -6.69 3.68 6.34
CA ILE A 100 -7.48 3.53 5.10
C ILE A 100 -8.97 3.71 5.41
N ASP A 101 -9.49 3.00 6.41
CA ASP A 101 -10.89 3.10 6.81
C ASP A 101 -11.26 4.53 7.17
N SER A 102 -10.43 5.22 7.95
CA SER A 102 -10.62 6.63 8.31
C SER A 102 -10.72 7.55 7.09
N PHE A 103 -9.87 7.36 6.07
CA PHE A 103 -9.95 8.14 4.83
C PHE A 103 -11.23 7.83 4.03
N THR A 104 -11.67 6.57 3.99
CA THR A 104 -12.90 6.19 3.29
C THR A 104 -14.17 6.70 3.98
N GLU A 105 -14.18 6.77 5.31
CA GLU A 105 -15.31 7.30 6.10
C GLU A 105 -15.44 8.82 5.98
N GLN A 106 -14.33 9.56 6.01
CA GLN A 106 -14.32 11.00 5.78
C GLN A 106 -14.90 11.35 4.41
N LYS A 107 -14.56 10.55 3.38
CA LYS A 107 -15.12 10.71 2.04
C LYS A 107 -16.65 10.60 2.04
N LYS A 108 -17.23 9.60 2.72
CA LYS A 108 -18.70 9.43 2.78
C LYS A 108 -19.40 10.64 3.42
N LYS A 109 -18.80 11.25 4.44
CA LYS A 109 -19.36 12.42 5.14
C LYS A 109 -19.27 13.70 4.30
N ASN A 110 -18.26 13.86 3.46
CA ASN A 110 -18.09 15.06 2.62
C ASN A 110 -18.99 15.08 1.38
N TYR A 111 -19.59 13.95 0.99
CA TYR A 111 -20.52 13.84 -0.14
C TYR A 111 -21.99 13.62 0.30
N SER A 112 -22.29 13.69 1.60
CA SER A 112 -23.67 13.66 2.15
C SER A 112 -24.11 15.08 2.51
#